data_AF-A0A7J9Y696-F1
#
_entry.id   AF-A0A7J9Y696-F1
#
_cell.length_a   1.000
_cell.length_b   1.000
_cell.length_c   1.000
_cell.angle_alpha   90.00
_cell.angle_beta   90.00
_cell.angle_gamma   90.00
#
_symmetry.space_group_name_H-M   'P 1'
#
loop_
_entity.id
_entity.type
_entity.pdbx_description
1 polymer ?
#
loop_
_entity_poly.entity_id
_entity_poly.type
_entity_poly.pdbx_seq_one_letter_code
_entity_poly.pdbx_strand_id
1 'polypeptide(L)'
;MTVTPQGGFVAPSLLGATSHGQLGAVRRHRVELLHHIHEFERAIAVPSAEPDWRNQVAGRLANLRRAFAEHIAVTEGEEGLYAELLLAAPRLARAVGVLVREHAMIARAMDAYARRVSEPHLEIERLRAWASDLLRGLSRHRQRGADLVYEAFATDIGGET
;
A
#
# COMPACT_ATOMS: atom_id res chain seq x y z
N MET A 1 55.51 12.53 29.18
CA MET A 1 54.49 12.55 30.25
C MET A 1 53.16 12.86 29.58
N THR A 2 52.30 11.85 29.52
CA THR A 2 50.82 11.82 29.32
C THR A 2 50.11 13.17 29.18
N VAL A 3 49.14 13.36 28.28
CA VAL A 3 47.76 12.83 28.39
C VAL A 3 47.04 12.87 27.03
N THR A 4 46.26 11.82 26.78
CA THR A 4 45.31 11.56 25.67
C THR A 4 44.17 12.59 25.58
N PRO A 5 43.46 12.65 24.44
CA PRO A 5 42.04 12.33 24.55
C PRO A 5 41.59 11.35 23.46
N GLN A 6 41.08 10.20 23.90
CA GLN A 6 40.19 9.33 23.14
C GLN A 6 38.78 9.55 23.68
N GLY A 7 37.84 9.75 22.78
CA GLY A 7 36.43 9.93 23.13
C GLY A 7 35.59 10.35 21.93
N GLY A 8 35.79 9.71 20.77
CA GLY A 8 34.86 9.83 19.65
C GLY A 8 33.56 9.13 20.01
N PHE A 9 32.54 9.92 20.38
CA PHE A 9 31.17 9.45 20.45
C PHE A 9 30.73 9.10 19.03
N VAL A 10 30.70 7.80 18.71
CA VAL A 10 30.02 7.31 17.51
C VAL A 10 28.53 7.47 17.76
N ALA A 11 27.94 8.52 17.20
CA ALA A 11 26.49 8.65 17.19
C ALA A 11 25.89 7.41 16.51
N PRO A 12 24.86 6.76 17.07
CA PRO A 12 24.12 5.75 16.34
C PRO A 12 23.57 6.40 15.07
N SER A 13 23.80 5.79 13.91
CA SER A 13 23.30 6.28 12.63
C SER A 13 21.80 6.55 12.70
N LEU A 14 21.42 7.83 12.74
CA LEU A 14 20.01 8.28 12.82
C LEU A 14 19.15 7.68 11.69
N LEU A 15 19.77 7.41 10.53
CA LEU A 15 19.19 6.71 9.39
C LEU A 15 18.64 5.30 9.73
N GLY A 16 19.29 4.56 10.64
CA GLY A 16 18.88 3.19 10.98
C GLY A 16 17.69 3.12 11.94
N ALA A 17 17.56 4.09 12.85
CA ALA A 17 16.47 4.16 13.82
C ALA A 17 15.17 4.69 13.20
N THR A 18 15.26 5.67 12.28
CA THR A 18 14.11 6.17 11.51
C THR A 18 13.56 5.10 10.56
N SER A 19 14.46 4.37 9.89
CA SER A 19 14.11 3.29 8.96
C SER A 19 13.28 2.17 9.63
N HIS A 20 13.67 1.71 10.82
CA HIS A 20 12.92 0.69 11.56
C HIS A 20 11.51 1.15 11.98
N GLY A 21 11.35 2.44 12.34
CA GLY A 21 10.05 3.03 12.68
C GLY A 21 9.12 3.17 11.47
N GLN A 22 9.65 3.65 10.34
CA GLN A 22 8.93 3.81 9.07
C GLN A 22 8.50 2.46 8.50
N LEU A 23 9.37 1.45 8.50
CA LEU A 23 9.02 0.08 8.11
C LEU A 23 7.91 -0.51 9.00
N GLY A 24 7.93 -0.21 10.30
CA GLY A 24 6.86 -0.58 11.23
C GLY A 24 5.52 0.06 10.88
N ALA A 25 5.51 1.36 10.54
CA ALA A 25 4.30 2.07 10.10
C ALA A 25 3.75 1.53 8.78
N VAL A 26 4.63 1.31 7.79
CA VAL A 26 4.27 0.68 6.51
C VAL A 26 3.65 -0.70 6.72
N ARG A 27 4.24 -1.54 7.59
CA ARG A 27 3.68 -2.88 7.90
C ARG A 27 2.28 -2.79 8.49
N ARG A 28 2.04 -1.86 9.43
CA ARG A 28 0.71 -1.65 10.02
C ARG A 28 -0.32 -1.26 8.95
N HIS A 29 -0.01 -0.29 8.10
CA HIS A 29 -0.94 0.12 7.05
C HIS A 29 -1.16 -0.95 5.97
N ARG A 30 -0.15 -1.78 5.68
CA ARG A 30 -0.34 -2.95 4.79
C ARG A 30 -1.32 -3.97 5.37
N VAL A 31 -1.29 -4.19 6.69
CA VAL A 31 -2.23 -5.07 7.39
C VAL A 31 -3.63 -4.47 7.37
N GLU A 32 -3.75 -3.17 7.67
CA GLU A 32 -5.02 -2.44 7.64
C GLU A 32 -5.65 -2.41 6.24
N LEU A 33 -4.87 -2.14 5.21
CA LEU A 33 -5.33 -2.21 3.82
C LEU A 33 -5.81 -3.62 3.47
N LEU A 34 -5.06 -4.66 3.85
CA LEU A 34 -5.45 -6.05 3.60
C LEU A 34 -6.77 -6.41 4.31
N HIS A 35 -6.94 -5.96 5.54
CA HIS A 35 -8.19 -6.13 6.28
C HIS A 35 -9.37 -5.53 5.49
N HIS A 36 -9.25 -4.29 5.02
CA HIS A 36 -10.33 -3.64 4.27
C HIS A 36 -10.56 -4.23 2.87
N ILE A 37 -9.53 -4.79 2.23
CA ILE A 37 -9.70 -5.57 1.00
C ILE A 37 -10.59 -6.79 1.26
N HIS A 38 -10.32 -7.56 2.32
CA HIS A 38 -11.12 -8.73 2.66
C HIS A 38 -12.55 -8.37 3.09
N GLU A 39 -12.75 -7.27 3.82
CA GLU A 39 -14.08 -6.76 4.16
C GLU A 39 -14.91 -6.42 2.91
N PHE A 40 -14.28 -5.76 1.92
CA PHE A 40 -14.93 -5.45 0.65
C PHE A 40 -15.24 -6.72 -0.15
N GLU A 41 -14.29 -7.64 -0.26
CA GLU A 41 -14.50 -8.94 -0.92
C GLU A 41 -15.66 -9.72 -0.31
N ARG A 42 -15.74 -9.79 1.03
CA ARG A 42 -16.85 -10.43 1.73
C ARG A 42 -18.19 -9.79 1.38
N ALA A 43 -18.28 -8.46 1.38
CA ALA A 43 -19.52 -7.76 1.07
C ALA A 43 -20.01 -8.03 -0.37
N ILE A 44 -19.09 -8.14 -1.33
CA ILE A 44 -19.41 -8.46 -2.72
C ILE A 44 -19.97 -9.89 -2.88
N ALA A 45 -19.48 -10.82 -2.06
CA ALA A 45 -19.84 -12.23 -2.09
C ALA A 45 -21.19 -12.56 -1.43
N VAL A 46 -21.78 -11.63 -0.65
CA VAL A 46 -23.12 -11.80 -0.05
C VAL A 46 -24.18 -12.01 -1.15
N PRO A 47 -25.20 -12.87 -0.94
CA PRO A 47 -26.31 -13.06 -1.89
C PRO A 47 -26.93 -11.75 -2.37
N SER A 48 -27.26 -11.66 -3.66
CA SER A 48 -27.82 -10.46 -4.28
C SER A 48 -29.27 -10.17 -3.88
N ALA A 49 -29.96 -11.15 -3.28
CA ALA A 49 -31.30 -11.02 -2.72
C ALA A 49 -31.32 -10.23 -1.40
N GLU A 50 -30.16 -9.88 -0.84
CA GLU A 50 -30.05 -9.09 0.38
C GLU A 50 -30.55 -7.65 0.12
N PRO A 51 -31.61 -7.18 0.81
CA PRO A 51 -32.26 -5.89 0.53
C PRO A 51 -31.34 -4.67 0.59
N ASP A 52 -30.19 -4.79 1.28
CA ASP A 52 -29.21 -3.72 1.50
C ASP A 52 -27.85 -3.96 0.83
N TRP A 53 -27.75 -4.88 -0.14
CA TRP A 53 -26.47 -5.27 -0.76
C TRP A 53 -25.64 -4.05 -1.23
N ARG A 54 -26.28 -3.09 -1.92
CA ARG A 54 -25.61 -1.87 -2.42
C ARG A 54 -25.06 -1.00 -1.30
N ASN A 55 -25.85 -0.78 -0.26
CA ASN A 55 -25.46 0.04 0.90
C ASN A 55 -24.27 -0.59 1.64
N GLN A 56 -24.32 -1.91 1.86
CA GLN A 56 -23.24 -2.65 2.50
C GLN A 56 -21.94 -2.58 1.68
N VAL A 57 -22.02 -2.83 0.38
CA VAL A 57 -20.87 -2.76 -0.53
C VAL A 57 -20.29 -1.34 -0.59
N ALA A 58 -21.14 -0.31 -0.69
CA ALA A 58 -20.71 1.08 -0.69
C ALA A 58 -19.99 1.46 0.61
N GLY A 59 -20.51 1.03 1.76
CA GLY A 59 -19.87 1.25 3.06
C GLY A 59 -18.50 0.57 3.18
N ARG A 60 -18.37 -0.68 2.74
CA ARG A 60 -17.06 -1.38 2.75
C ARG A 60 -16.07 -0.76 1.77
N LEU A 61 -16.52 -0.33 0.59
CA LEU A 61 -15.69 0.39 -0.36
C LEU A 61 -15.20 1.73 0.21
N ALA A 62 -16.04 2.48 0.93
CA ALA A 62 -15.64 3.74 1.55
C ALA A 62 -14.49 3.53 2.55
N ASN A 63 -14.58 2.49 3.39
CA ASN A 63 -13.50 2.12 4.30
C ASN A 63 -12.21 1.72 3.55
N LEU A 64 -12.34 0.93 2.49
CA LEU A 64 -11.20 0.55 1.65
C LEU A 64 -10.54 1.77 0.98
N ARG A 65 -11.33 2.73 0.48
CA ARG A 65 -10.80 3.97 -0.12
C ARG A 65 -9.99 4.80 0.88
N ARG A 66 -10.48 4.92 2.13
CA ARG A 66 -9.74 5.61 3.20
C ARG A 66 -8.41 4.92 3.49
N ALA A 67 -8.43 3.60 3.74
CA ALA A 67 -7.21 2.84 4.02
C ALA A 67 -6.23 2.88 2.83
N PHE A 68 -6.73 2.92 1.60
CA PHE A 68 -5.88 3.04 0.42
C PHE A 68 -5.26 4.44 0.30
N ALA A 69 -5.98 5.51 0.66
CA ALA A 69 -5.43 6.86 0.70
C ALA A 69 -4.33 6.99 1.78
N GLU A 70 -4.53 6.39 2.95
CA GLU A 70 -3.51 6.34 4.01
C GLU A 70 -2.27 5.54 3.57
N HIS A 71 -2.48 4.41 2.89
CA HIS A 71 -1.39 3.64 2.27
C HIS A 71 -0.60 4.47 1.24
N ILE A 72 -1.27 5.25 0.38
CA ILE A 72 -0.61 6.18 -0.55
C ILE A 72 0.19 7.22 0.22
N ALA A 73 -0.39 7.86 1.24
CA ALA A 73 0.27 8.90 2.02
C ALA A 73 1.57 8.40 2.68
N VAL A 74 1.55 7.20 3.27
CA VAL A 74 2.74 6.61 3.90
C VAL A 74 3.78 6.10 2.90
N THR A 75 3.37 5.74 1.68
CA THR A 75 4.31 5.25 0.67
C THR A 75 4.90 6.37 -0.19
N GLU A 76 4.09 7.32 -0.62
CA GLU A 76 4.45 8.39 -1.57
C GLU A 76 4.71 9.75 -0.92
N GLY A 77 4.40 9.93 0.37
CA GLY A 77 4.66 11.19 1.07
C GLY A 77 6.14 11.61 0.97
N GLU A 78 6.43 12.89 1.24
CA GLU A 78 7.80 13.43 1.17
C GLU A 78 8.79 12.65 2.04
N GLU A 79 8.32 12.18 3.21
CA GLU A 79 9.05 11.30 4.13
C GLU A 79 8.53 9.85 4.08
N GLY A 80 7.85 9.49 2.98
CA GLY A 80 7.27 8.17 2.75
C GLY A 80 8.32 7.13 2.35
N LEU A 81 7.90 5.86 2.36
CA LEU A 81 8.78 4.72 2.05
C LEU A 81 9.51 4.87 0.71
N TYR A 82 8.83 5.40 -0.33
CA TYR A 82 9.45 5.52 -1.65
C TYR A 82 10.55 6.57 -1.68
N ALA A 83 10.42 7.67 -0.94
CA ALA A 83 11.50 8.65 -0.83
C ALA A 83 12.74 8.02 -0.17
N GLU A 84 12.55 7.29 0.94
CA GLU A 84 13.63 6.56 1.62
C GLU A 84 14.29 5.51 0.70
N LEU A 85 13.48 4.69 0.01
CA LEU A 85 13.98 3.67 -0.92
C LEU A 85 14.76 4.28 -2.08
N LEU A 86 14.38 5.45 -2.59
CA LEU A 86 15.09 6.11 -3.69
C LEU A 86 16.40 6.74 -3.26
N LEU A 87 16.52 7.16 -2.00
CA LEU A 87 17.80 7.60 -1.43
C LEU A 87 18.76 6.41 -1.25
N ALA A 88 18.27 5.28 -0.73
CA ALA A 88 19.09 4.11 -0.47
C ALA A 88 19.39 3.26 -1.72
N ALA A 89 18.44 3.17 -2.65
CA ALA A 89 18.51 2.31 -3.83
C ALA A 89 17.95 3.01 -5.09
N PRO A 90 18.67 4.01 -5.66
CA PRO A 90 18.21 4.78 -6.82
C PRO A 90 17.81 3.95 -8.05
N ARG A 91 18.40 2.75 -8.21
CA ARG A 91 18.06 1.77 -9.26
C ARG A 91 16.58 1.39 -9.29
N LEU A 92 15.88 1.51 -8.16
CA LEU A 92 14.47 1.17 -8.01
C LEU A 92 13.51 2.26 -8.54
N ALA A 93 14.00 3.40 -9.03
CA ALA A 93 13.18 4.51 -9.52
C ALA A 93 12.10 4.10 -10.52
N ARG A 94 12.43 3.19 -11.45
CA ARG A 94 11.47 2.69 -12.43
C ARG A 94 10.35 1.88 -11.75
N ALA A 95 10.70 1.01 -10.80
CA ALA A 95 9.74 0.15 -10.10
C ALA A 95 8.82 0.99 -9.19
N VAL A 96 9.37 1.97 -8.46
CA VAL A 96 8.60 2.95 -7.69
C VAL A 96 7.62 3.70 -8.60
N GLY A 97 8.09 4.22 -9.74
CA GLY A 97 7.23 4.93 -10.69
C GLY A 97 6.07 4.09 -11.25
N VAL A 98 6.26 2.77 -11.38
CA VAL A 98 5.17 1.85 -11.73
C VAL A 98 4.12 1.79 -10.62
N LEU A 99 4.52 1.63 -9.36
CA LEU A 99 3.61 1.54 -8.23
C LEU A 99 2.80 2.84 -8.02
N VAL A 100 3.43 4.00 -8.20
CA VAL A 100 2.74 5.30 -8.12
C VAL A 100 1.63 5.42 -9.17
N ARG A 101 1.92 5.04 -10.43
CA ARG A 101 0.90 5.05 -11.48
C ARG A 101 -0.26 4.12 -11.15
N GLU A 102 0.01 3.00 -10.50
CA GLU A 102 -1.01 2.05 -10.09
C GLU A 102 -1.85 2.52 -8.92
N HIS A 103 -1.26 3.18 -7.94
CA HIS A 103 -2.03 3.86 -6.90
C HIS A 103 -3.07 4.78 -7.54
N ALA A 104 -2.66 5.61 -8.50
CA ALA A 104 -3.57 6.49 -9.22
C ALA A 104 -4.63 5.72 -10.03
N MET A 105 -4.29 4.61 -10.67
CA MET A 105 -5.25 3.77 -11.41
C MET A 105 -6.27 3.09 -10.49
N ILE A 106 -5.81 2.52 -9.37
CA ILE A 106 -6.66 1.83 -8.40
C ILE A 106 -7.60 2.83 -7.71
N ALA A 107 -7.10 4.00 -7.30
CA ALA A 107 -7.93 5.06 -6.73
C ALA A 107 -9.06 5.47 -7.69
N ARG A 108 -8.72 5.73 -8.97
CA ARG A 108 -9.73 6.02 -10.00
C ARG A 108 -10.72 4.88 -10.20
N ALA A 109 -10.27 3.62 -10.15
CA ALA A 109 -11.14 2.46 -10.26
C ALA A 109 -12.12 2.36 -9.08
N MET A 110 -11.66 2.62 -7.86
CA MET A 110 -12.50 2.68 -6.66
C MET A 110 -13.52 3.82 -6.76
N ASP A 111 -13.13 5.00 -7.22
CA ASP A 111 -14.04 6.14 -7.41
C ASP A 111 -15.12 5.83 -8.45
N ALA A 112 -14.72 5.21 -9.55
CA ALA A 112 -15.65 4.81 -10.60
C ALA A 112 -16.60 3.72 -10.11
N TYR A 113 -16.12 2.76 -9.32
CA TYR A 113 -16.96 1.75 -8.68
C TYR A 113 -17.95 2.37 -7.69
N ALA A 114 -17.50 3.35 -6.89
CA ALA A 114 -18.34 4.05 -5.92
C ALA A 114 -19.53 4.77 -6.58
N ARG A 115 -19.33 5.35 -7.77
CA ARG A 115 -20.43 5.92 -8.55
C ARG A 115 -21.39 4.84 -9.04
N ARG A 116 -20.85 3.75 -9.60
CA ARG A 116 -21.65 2.66 -10.19
C ARG A 116 -22.49 1.90 -9.16
N VAL A 117 -21.96 1.62 -7.97
CA VAL A 117 -22.72 0.86 -6.96
C VAL A 117 -23.98 1.60 -6.50
N SER A 118 -23.96 2.93 -6.56
CA SER A 118 -25.09 3.80 -6.25
C SER A 118 -26.15 3.87 -7.35
N GLU A 119 -25.86 3.40 -8.57
CA GLU A 119 -26.80 3.43 -9.70
C GLU A 119 -27.83 2.29 -9.59
N PRO A 120 -29.13 2.58 -9.33
CA PRO A 120 -30.12 1.53 -9.03
C PRO A 120 -30.35 0.55 -10.18
N HIS A 121 -30.16 1.01 -11.41
CA HIS A 121 -30.42 0.28 -12.65
C HIS A 121 -29.25 -0.63 -13.09
N LEU A 122 -28.09 -0.57 -12.44
CA LEU A 122 -26.96 -1.43 -12.81
C LEU A 122 -27.10 -2.81 -12.18
N GLU A 123 -27.07 -3.84 -13.01
CA GLU A 123 -27.14 -5.23 -12.56
C GLU A 123 -26.04 -5.59 -11.55
N ILE A 124 -26.42 -6.29 -10.48
CA ILE A 124 -25.50 -6.68 -9.40
C ILE A 124 -24.35 -7.53 -9.92
N GLU A 125 -24.59 -8.45 -10.86
CA GLU A 125 -23.52 -9.28 -11.45
C GLU A 125 -22.47 -8.45 -12.20
N ARG A 126 -22.89 -7.33 -12.80
CA ARG A 126 -21.97 -6.41 -13.46
C ARG A 126 -21.11 -5.66 -12.45
N LEU A 127 -21.71 -5.25 -11.33
CA LEU A 127 -20.98 -4.68 -10.19
C LEU A 127 -19.98 -5.70 -9.64
N ARG A 128 -20.36 -6.97 -9.44
CA ARG A 128 -19.44 -8.02 -9.00
C ARG A 128 -18.25 -8.18 -9.94
N ALA A 129 -18.48 -8.23 -11.25
CA ALA A 129 -17.39 -8.34 -12.23
C ALA A 129 -16.38 -7.19 -12.09
N TRP A 130 -16.84 -5.95 -12.00
CA TRP A 130 -15.95 -4.80 -11.78
C TRP A 130 -15.24 -4.82 -10.43
N ALA A 131 -15.91 -5.31 -9.37
CA ALA A 131 -15.28 -5.48 -8.06
C ALA A 131 -14.18 -6.55 -8.11
N SER A 132 -14.40 -7.66 -8.81
CA SER A 132 -13.38 -8.70 -9.01
C SER A 132 -12.15 -8.19 -9.76
N ASP A 133 -12.34 -7.34 -10.77
CA ASP A 133 -11.23 -6.70 -11.49
C ASP A 133 -10.43 -5.76 -10.58
N LEU A 134 -11.13 -4.98 -9.75
CA LEU A 134 -10.51 -4.10 -8.74
C LEU A 134 -9.70 -4.92 -7.72
N LEU A 135 -10.29 -5.99 -7.16
CA LEU A 135 -9.62 -6.89 -6.20
C LEU A 135 -8.37 -7.54 -6.81
N ARG A 136 -8.45 -7.95 -8.08
CA ARG A 136 -7.29 -8.48 -8.82
C ARG A 136 -6.20 -7.42 -9.01
N GLY A 137 -6.59 -6.18 -9.29
CA GLY A 137 -5.68 -5.04 -9.37
C GLY A 137 -4.94 -4.79 -8.05
N LEU A 138 -5.68 -4.76 -6.94
CA LEU A 138 -5.15 -4.61 -5.59
C LEU A 138 -4.18 -5.74 -5.21
N SER A 139 -4.55 -6.99 -5.51
CA SER A 139 -3.70 -8.15 -5.24
C SER A 139 -2.35 -8.06 -5.97
N ARG A 140 -2.36 -7.76 -7.28
CA ARG A 140 -1.13 -7.58 -8.07
C ARG A 140 -0.28 -6.43 -7.59
N HIS A 141 -0.89 -5.31 -7.24
CA HIS A 141 -0.19 -4.15 -6.71
C HIS A 141 0.51 -4.49 -5.40
N ARG A 142 -0.19 -5.15 -4.46
CA ARG A 142 0.38 -5.59 -3.19
C ARG A 142 1.56 -6.55 -3.38
N GLN A 143 1.45 -7.49 -4.31
CA GLN A 143 2.56 -8.41 -4.63
C GLN A 143 3.79 -7.64 -5.09
N ARG A 144 3.64 -6.73 -6.07
CA ARG A 144 4.77 -5.96 -6.57
C ARG A 144 5.34 -4.97 -5.55
N GLY A 145 4.50 -4.47 -4.63
CA GLY A 145 4.97 -3.70 -3.46
C GLY A 145 5.74 -4.55 -2.43
N ALA A 146 5.50 -5.86 -2.36
CA ALA A 146 6.31 -6.79 -1.58
C ALA A 146 7.63 -7.11 -2.30
N ASP A 147 7.57 -7.36 -3.61
CA ASP A 147 8.75 -7.62 -4.45
C ASP A 147 9.74 -6.45 -4.39
N LEU A 148 9.25 -5.21 -4.46
CA LEU A 148 10.07 -3.99 -4.34
C LEU A 148 10.84 -3.94 -3.00
N VAL A 149 10.14 -4.24 -1.90
CA VAL A 149 10.75 -4.23 -0.56
C VAL A 149 11.80 -5.35 -0.46
N TYR A 150 11.51 -6.52 -1.02
CA TYR A 150 12.48 -7.61 -1.06
C TYR A 150 13.73 -7.22 -1.88
N GLU A 151 13.56 -6.65 -3.07
CA GLU A 151 14.67 -6.21 -3.93
C GLU A 151 15.56 -5.15 -3.25
N ALA A 152 14.96 -4.25 -2.46
CA ALA A 152 15.70 -3.24 -1.71
C ALA A 152 16.66 -3.87 -0.68
N PHE A 153 16.20 -4.89 0.07
CA PHE A 153 16.98 -5.51 1.15
C PHE A 153 17.83 -6.71 0.71
N ALA A 154 17.44 -7.42 -0.35
CA ALA A 154 18.20 -8.59 -0.83
C ALA A 154 19.55 -8.20 -1.44
N THR A 155 19.68 -7.01 -2.02
CA THR A 155 20.95 -6.54 -2.60
C THR A 155 21.95 -6.10 -1.53
N ASP A 156 21.48 -5.66 -0.35
CA ASP A 156 22.34 -5.21 0.76
C ASP A 156 23.13 -6.37 1.39
N ILE A 157 22.60 -7.59 1.31
CA ILE A 157 23.21 -8.81 1.87
C ILE A 157 24.27 -9.43 0.92
N GLY A 158 24.28 -9.05 -0.36
CA GLY A 158 25.13 -9.68 -1.38
C GLY A 158 26.47 -8.99 -1.65
N GLY A 159 26.80 -7.91 -0.93
CA GLY A 159 27.96 -7.05 -1.20
C GLY A 159 29.26 -7.38 -0.47
N GLU A 160 29.27 -8.40 0.40
CA GLU A 160 30.48 -8.85 1.11
C GLU A 160 31.06 -10.11 0.42
N THR A 161 31.88 -9.93 -0.62
CA THR A 161 32.85 -10.96 -1.09
C THR A 161 34.12 -10.30 -1.59
#